data_AF-A0A6A0HCM5-F1
#
_entry.id   AF-A0A6A0HCM5-F1
#
_cell.length_a   1.000
_cell.length_b   1.000
_cell.length_c   1.000
_cell.angle_alpha   90.00
_cell.angle_beta   90.00
_cell.angle_gamma   90.00
#
_symmetry.space_group_name_H-M   'P 1'
#
loop_
_entity.id
_entity.type
_entity.pdbx_description
1 polymer ?
#
loop_
_entity_poly.entity_id
_entity_poly.type
_entity_poly.pdbx_seq_one_letter_code
_entity_poly.pdbx_strand_id
1 'polypeptide(L)'
;MDDTENDPGFLLADSPPVILRRGRDRDGSSLGLTKEERRRRRRATAKYRTAHATRERMRVEAFNMAFTELRKLLPTLPPDKKLSKIEILKLAICYIAYLNHVLDV
;
A
#
# COMPACT_ATOMS: atom_id res chain seq x y z
N MET A 1 19.11 -60.40 -19.02
CA MET A 1 18.34 -59.15 -18.98
C MET A 1 16.99 -59.51 -19.54
N ASP A 2 16.06 -59.81 -18.64
CA ASP A 2 14.65 -60.01 -18.92
C ASP A 2 13.89 -59.59 -17.66
N ASP A 3 12.75 -58.96 -17.89
CA ASP A 3 11.95 -58.15 -16.99
C ASP A 3 11.11 -58.99 -16.03
N THR A 4 10.88 -58.53 -14.79
CA THR A 4 9.53 -58.51 -14.19
C THR A 4 9.50 -57.71 -12.88
N GLU A 5 8.72 -56.63 -12.89
CA GLU A 5 8.01 -56.09 -11.74
C GLU A 5 7.40 -57.22 -10.90
N ASN A 6 7.61 -57.19 -9.58
CA ASN A 6 6.51 -57.46 -8.65
C ASN A 6 6.82 -56.89 -7.26
N ASP A 7 6.07 -55.83 -6.93
CA ASP A 7 6.03 -55.15 -5.64
C ASP A 7 5.04 -55.88 -4.72
N PRO A 8 5.44 -56.39 -3.54
CA PRO A 8 4.49 -56.83 -2.54
C PRO A 8 4.36 -55.78 -1.44
N GLY A 9 3.29 -55.00 -1.54
CA GLY A 9 2.30 -55.01 -0.46
C GLY A 9 2.59 -54.11 0.73
N PHE A 10 2.25 -52.84 0.55
CA PHE A 10 1.62 -52.00 1.58
C PHE A 10 0.54 -52.77 2.35
N LEU A 11 0.77 -53.18 3.60
CA LEU A 11 -0.27 -53.37 4.63
C LEU A 11 0.34 -53.35 6.04
N LEU A 12 0.42 -52.16 6.64
CA LEU A 12 0.20 -52.01 8.09
C LEU A 12 -0.56 -50.71 8.32
N ALA A 13 -1.88 -50.83 8.29
CA ALA A 13 -2.76 -49.84 8.89
C ALA A 13 -2.65 -49.99 10.42
N ASP A 14 -2.20 -48.95 11.11
CA ASP A 14 -2.94 -48.46 12.29
C ASP A 14 -2.45 -47.08 12.75
N SER A 15 -3.41 -46.29 13.23
CA SER A 15 -3.31 -44.93 13.80
C SER A 15 -3.34 -43.76 12.78
N PRO A 16 -4.52 -43.14 12.55
CA PRO A 16 -4.57 -41.81 11.96
C PRO A 16 -3.85 -40.79 12.87
N PRO A 17 -3.22 -39.75 12.31
CA PRO A 17 -2.63 -38.69 13.12
C PRO A 17 -3.75 -38.05 13.94
N VAL A 18 -3.56 -38.00 15.26
CA VAL A 18 -4.41 -37.25 16.16
C VAL A 18 -4.41 -35.80 15.66
N ILE A 19 -5.49 -35.40 14.97
CA ILE A 19 -5.76 -34.00 14.70
C ILE A 19 -6.07 -33.40 16.07
N LEU A 20 -5.03 -32.93 16.75
CA LEU A 20 -5.16 -31.93 17.80
C LEU A 20 -5.86 -30.77 17.12
N ARG A 21 -7.18 -30.74 17.28
CA ARG A 21 -8.04 -29.63 16.90
C ARG A 21 -7.45 -28.42 17.58
N ARG A 22 -6.64 -27.67 16.84
CA ARG A 22 -6.15 -26.37 17.24
C ARG A 22 -7.37 -25.61 17.69
N GLY A 23 -7.43 -25.37 18.99
CA GLY A 23 -8.49 -24.63 19.63
C GLY A 23 -8.77 -23.42 18.76
N ARG A 24 -10.00 -23.34 18.27
CA ARG A 24 -10.52 -22.09 17.73
C ARG A 24 -10.41 -21.13 18.90
N ASP A 25 -9.35 -20.33 18.92
CA ASP A 25 -9.18 -19.19 19.82
C ASP A 25 -10.39 -18.29 19.60
N ARG A 26 -11.49 -18.62 20.28
CA ARG A 26 -12.61 -17.72 20.47
C ARG A 26 -12.02 -16.61 21.31
N ASP A 27 -11.65 -15.52 20.65
CA ASP A 27 -11.25 -14.26 21.28
C ASP A 27 -12.44 -13.73 22.10
N GLY A 28 -12.62 -14.32 23.29
CA GLY A 28 -13.68 -14.04 24.25
C GLY A 28 -13.44 -12.78 25.08
N SER A 29 -12.72 -11.79 24.55
CA SER A 29 -12.27 -10.60 25.29
C SER A 29 -12.95 -9.29 24.86
N SER A 30 -14.07 -9.33 24.13
CA SER A 30 -14.75 -8.10 23.65
C SER A 30 -15.92 -7.60 24.53
N LEU A 31 -16.38 -8.44 25.47
CA LEU A 31 -17.51 -8.14 26.35
C LEU A 31 -16.98 -7.37 27.59
N GLY A 32 -16.83 -6.05 27.44
CA GLY A 32 -16.40 -5.16 28.54
C GLY A 32 -15.50 -4.01 28.11
N LEU A 33 -15.00 -4.01 26.87
CA LEU A 33 -14.11 -2.94 26.39
C LEU A 33 -14.89 -1.64 26.17
N THR A 34 -14.32 -0.54 26.66
CA THR A 34 -14.81 0.80 26.35
C THR A 34 -14.82 1.04 24.83
N LYS A 35 -15.63 1.99 24.36
CA LYS A 35 -15.64 2.37 22.92
C LYS A 35 -14.24 2.75 22.43
N GLU A 36 -13.40 3.32 23.30
CA GLU A 36 -12.04 3.71 22.97
C GLU A 36 -11.08 2.51 22.88
N GLU A 37 -11.13 1.56 23.83
CA GLU A 37 -10.35 0.31 23.73
C GLU A 37 -10.63 -0.43 22.42
N ARG A 38 -11.91 -0.53 22.01
CA ARG A 38 -12.29 -1.19 20.75
C ARG A 38 -11.70 -0.49 19.53
N ARG A 39 -11.68 0.86 19.52
CA ARG A 39 -11.07 1.65 18.44
C ARG A 39 -9.57 1.45 18.40
N ARG A 40 -8.89 1.45 19.54
CA ARG A 40 -7.44 1.19 19.64
C ARG A 40 -7.09 -0.21 19.13
N ARG A 41 -7.81 -1.24 19.58
CA ARG A 41 -7.59 -2.63 19.12
C ARG A 41 -7.77 -2.76 17.61
N ARG A 42 -8.83 -2.15 17.05
CA ARG A 42 -9.04 -2.12 15.59
C ARG A 42 -7.87 -1.46 14.86
N ARG A 43 -7.41 -0.29 15.33
CA ARG A 43 -6.27 0.44 14.75
C ARG A 43 -4.96 -0.35 14.82
N ALA A 44 -4.80 -1.16 15.87
CA ALA A 44 -3.65 -2.06 16.07
C ALA A 44 -3.71 -3.33 15.22
N THR A 45 -4.79 -3.59 14.47
CA THR A 45 -4.80 -4.72 13.53
C THR A 45 -3.93 -4.43 12.30
N ALA A 46 -3.21 -5.44 11.81
CA ALA A 46 -2.42 -5.33 10.59
C ALA A 46 -3.29 -4.87 9.41
N LYS A 47 -4.50 -5.42 9.26
CA LYS A 47 -5.47 -5.03 8.23
C LYS A 47 -5.82 -3.54 8.25
N TYR A 48 -6.02 -2.95 9.44
CA TYR A 48 -6.29 -1.52 9.53
C TYR A 48 -5.06 -0.69 9.14
N ARG A 49 -3.88 -1.06 9.64
CA ARG A 49 -2.63 -0.36 9.32
C ARG A 49 -2.32 -0.40 7.83
N THR A 50 -2.42 -1.56 7.20
CA THR A 50 -2.18 -1.71 5.75
C THR A 50 -3.18 -0.91 4.93
N ALA A 51 -4.48 -1.01 5.24
CA ALA A 51 -5.50 -0.21 4.56
C ALA A 51 -5.29 1.30 4.73
N HIS A 52 -4.83 1.76 5.90
CA HIS A 52 -4.49 3.16 6.12
C HIS A 52 -3.25 3.59 5.32
N ALA A 53 -2.18 2.78 5.35
CA ALA A 53 -0.96 3.04 4.60
C ALA A 53 -1.22 3.09 3.08
N THR A 54 -2.04 2.19 2.55
CA THR A 54 -2.44 2.21 1.13
C THR A 54 -3.19 3.48 0.78
N ARG A 55 -4.16 3.91 1.60
CA ARG A 55 -4.90 5.15 1.36
C ARG A 55 -3.98 6.38 1.35
N GLU A 56 -3.05 6.45 2.30
CA GLU A 56 -2.11 7.57 2.34
C GLU A 56 -1.15 7.55 1.15
N ARG A 57 -0.70 6.37 0.71
CA ARG A 57 0.09 6.23 -0.52
C ARG A 57 -0.66 6.77 -1.73
N MET A 58 -1.92 6.38 -1.93
CA MET A 58 -2.74 6.87 -3.03
C MET A 58 -2.94 8.39 -2.97
N ARG A 59 -3.12 8.96 -1.77
CA ARG A 59 -3.24 10.41 -1.58
C ARG A 59 -1.96 11.14 -2.01
N VAL A 60 -0.80 10.62 -1.61
CA VAL A 60 0.51 11.20 -1.96
C VAL A 60 0.81 11.02 -3.44
N GLU A 61 0.43 9.89 -4.03
CA GLU A 61 0.56 9.64 -5.47
C GLU A 61 -0.26 10.63 -6.29
N ALA A 62 -1.55 10.81 -5.95
CA ALA A 62 -2.41 11.80 -6.59
C ALA A 62 -1.83 13.23 -6.48
N PHE A 63 -1.28 13.58 -5.32
CA PHE A 63 -0.58 14.86 -5.13
C PHE A 63 0.67 14.99 -6.02
N ASN A 64 1.48 13.93 -6.13
CA ASN A 64 2.69 13.95 -6.97
C ASN A 64 2.36 13.98 -8.46
N MET A 65 1.25 13.35 -8.88
CA MET A 65 0.73 13.46 -10.25
C MET A 65 0.38 14.91 -10.58
N ALA A 66 -0.35 15.61 -9.70
CA ALA A 66 -0.65 17.03 -9.90
C ALA A 66 0.61 17.90 -9.99
N PHE A 67 1.65 17.62 -9.19
CA PHE A 67 2.95 18.28 -9.30
C PHE A 67 3.66 18.01 -10.65
N THR A 68 3.50 16.80 -11.18
CA THR A 68 4.07 16.42 -12.48
C THR A 68 3.36 17.16 -13.61
N GLU A 69 2.03 17.24 -13.56
CA GLU A 69 1.27 18.02 -14.56
C GLU A 69 1.61 19.50 -14.50
N LEU A 70 1.70 20.09 -13.30
CA LEU A 70 2.16 21.47 -13.16
C LEU A 70 3.55 21.68 -13.76
N ARG A 71 4.51 20.78 -13.49
CA ARG A 71 5.88 20.87 -14.02
C ARG A 71 5.94 20.90 -15.55
N LYS A 72 5.05 20.21 -16.25
CA LYS A 72 5.01 20.19 -17.73
C LYS A 72 4.65 21.55 -18.33
N LEU A 73 3.91 22.38 -17.59
CA LEU A 73 3.51 23.72 -18.03
C LEU A 73 4.59 24.77 -17.77
N LEU A 74 5.62 24.46 -16.97
CA LEU A 74 6.62 25.43 -16.58
C LEU A 74 7.77 25.50 -17.60
N PRO A 75 8.16 26.72 -18.03
CA PRO A 75 9.28 26.90 -18.94
C PRO A 75 10.61 26.64 -18.23
N THR A 76 11.44 25.74 -18.76
CA THR A 76 12.79 25.43 -18.23
C THR A 76 13.80 25.21 -19.34
N LEU A 77 15.05 25.60 -19.09
CA LEU A 77 16.21 25.26 -19.91
C LEU A 77 17.24 24.48 -19.08
N PRO A 78 17.62 23.24 -19.45
CA PRO A 78 17.00 22.41 -20.50
C PRO A 78 15.56 21.97 -20.13
N PRO A 79 14.74 21.50 -21.10
CA PRO A 79 13.35 21.11 -20.86
C PRO A 79 13.17 20.04 -19.78
N ASP A 80 14.15 19.15 -19.63
CA ASP A 80 14.20 18.04 -18.69
C ASP A 80 14.83 18.40 -17.33
N LYS A 81 15.08 19.69 -17.07
CA LYS A 81 15.62 20.14 -15.78
C LYS A 81 14.77 19.62 -14.61
N LYS A 82 15.40 18.86 -13.72
CA LYS A 82 14.75 18.41 -12.47
C LYS A 82 14.51 19.61 -11.57
N LEU A 83 13.27 19.79 -11.15
CA LEU A 83 12.87 20.83 -10.20
C LEU A 83 12.35 20.17 -8.91
N SER A 84 12.73 20.72 -7.77
CA SER A 84 12.11 20.40 -6.48
C SER A 84 10.68 20.96 -6.39
N LYS A 85 9.89 20.47 -5.43
CA LYS A 85 8.51 20.95 -5.22
C LYS A 85 8.45 22.45 -4.96
N ILE A 86 9.40 22.99 -4.19
CA ILE A 86 9.43 24.43 -3.91
C ILE A 86 9.79 25.25 -5.16
N GLU A 87 10.71 24.77 -5.99
CA GLU A 87 11.06 25.44 -7.25
C GLU A 87 9.89 25.45 -8.23
N ILE A 88 9.15 24.33 -8.34
CA ILE A 88 7.92 24.24 -9.17
C ILE A 88 6.92 25.31 -8.74
N LEU A 89 6.65 25.44 -7.43
CA LEU A 89 5.70 26.44 -6.93
C LEU A 89 6.17 27.87 -7.20
N LYS A 90 7.44 28.18 -6.92
CA LYS A 90 8.00 29.53 -7.17
C LYS A 90 7.95 29.89 -8.66
N LEU A 91 8.36 28.96 -9.52
CA LEU A 91 8.38 29.18 -10.97
C LEU A 91 6.96 29.32 -11.53
N ALA A 92 5.98 28.57 -11.02
CA ALA A 92 4.57 28.73 -11.40
C ALA A 92 4.06 30.14 -11.08
N ILE A 93 4.33 30.65 -9.87
CA ILE A 93 3.94 32.01 -9.47
C ILE A 93 4.58 33.05 -10.39
N CYS A 94 5.90 32.94 -10.62
CA CYS A 94 6.60 33.85 -11.51
C CYS A 94 6.06 33.79 -12.96
N TYR A 95 5.73 32.59 -13.44
CA TYR A 95 5.25 32.42 -14.81
C TYR A 95 3.84 32.98 -15.02
N ILE A 96 2.93 32.77 -14.05
CA ILE A 96 1.61 33.42 -14.08
C ILE A 96 1.75 34.94 -14.09
N ALA A 97 2.61 35.51 -13.23
CA ALA A 97 2.84 36.95 -13.18
C ALA A 97 3.42 37.49 -14.50
N TYR A 98 4.36 36.75 -15.11
CA TYR A 98 4.93 37.09 -16.41
C TYR A 98 3.86 37.09 -17.52
N LEU A 99 3.03 36.06 -17.60
CA LEU A 99 1.97 35.96 -18.60
C LEU A 99 0.94 37.09 -18.45
N ASN A 100 0.54 37.42 -17.22
CA ASN A 100 -0.34 38.57 -16.97
C ASN A 100 0.28 39.88 -17.48
N HIS A 101 1.56 40.13 -17.19
CA HIS A 101 2.24 41.32 -17.68
C HIS A 101 2.29 41.38 -19.21
N VAL A 102 2.53 40.25 -19.88
CA VAL A 102 2.54 40.18 -21.35
C VAL A 102 1.15 40.45 -21.96
N LEU A 103 0.07 40.09 -21.26
CA LEU A 103 -1.30 40.29 -21.72
C LEU A 103 -1.84 41.70 -21.45
N ASP A 104 -1.32 42.37 -20.42
CA ASP A 104 -1.71 43.75 -20.06
C ASP A 104 -1.00 44.82 -20.93
N VAL A 105 0.00 44.41 -21.71
CA VAL A 105 0.76 45.26 -22.67
C VAL A 105 0.19 45.09 -24.07
#